data_AF-A0A661UIF5-F1
#
_entry.id   AF-A0A661UIF5-F1
#
_cell.length_a   1.000
_cell.length_b   1.000
_cell.length_c   1.000
_cell.angle_alpha   90.00
_cell.angle_beta   90.00
_cell.angle_gamma   90.00
#
_symmetry.space_group_name_H-M   'P 1'
#
loop_
_entity.id
_entity.type
_entity.pdbx_description
1 polymer ?
#
loop_
_entity_poly.entity_id
_entity_poly.type
_entity_poly.pdbx_seq_one_letter_code
_entity_poly.pdbx_strand_id
1 'polypeptide(L)' 'MKKTLFVFAFVLLTISMFAVWNVGEPITDDYSWTDSNGEDHSIHELTAAGKAVVIFWGESW' A
#
# COMPACT_ATOMS: atom_id res chain seq x y z
N MET A 1 -18.06 19.51 24.73
CA MET A 1 -18.47 18.09 24.73
C MET A 1 -18.69 17.54 23.32
N LYS A 2 -19.53 18.16 22.48
CA LYS A 2 -19.80 17.68 21.10
C LYS A 2 -18.55 17.55 20.20
N LYS A 3 -17.60 18.49 20.31
CA LYS A 3 -16.35 18.47 19.54
C LYS A 3 -15.42 17.31 19.92
N THR A 4 -15.34 17.01 21.22
CA THR A 4 -14.51 15.93 21.76
C THR A 4 -15.00 14.57 21.30
N LEU A 5 -16.32 14.37 21.24
CA LEU A 5 -16.94 13.14 20.73
C LEU A 5 -16.62 12.93 19.24
N PHE A 6 -16.63 14.00 18.44
CA PHE A 6 -16.27 13.94 17.02
C PHE A 6 -14.81 13.54 16.80
N VAL A 7 -13.89 14.11 17.57
CA VAL A 7 -12.47 13.74 17.51
C VAL A 7 -12.29 12.27 17.89
N PHE A 8 -12.97 11.82 18.94
CA PHE A 8 -12.87 10.43 19.38
C PHE A 8 -13.42 9.44 18.33
N ALA A 9 -14.55 9.76 17.71
CA ALA A 9 -15.13 8.97 16.62
C ALA A 9 -14.21 8.92 15.39
N PHE A 10 -13.58 10.05 15.05
CA PHE A 10 -12.64 10.13 13.93
C PHE A 10 -11.39 9.27 14.17
N VAL A 11 -10.83 9.32 15.38
CA VAL A 11 -9.68 8.49 15.75
C VAL A 11 -10.02 7.00 15.68
N LEU A 12 -11.18 6.59 16.19
CA LEU A 12 -11.63 5.18 16.10
C LEU A 12 -11.79 4.71 14.64
N LEU A 13 -12.30 5.57 13.76
CA LEU A 13 -12.39 5.28 12.33
C LEU A 13 -11.01 5.08 11.69
N THR A 14 -10.02 5.92 12.02
CA THR A 14 -8.66 5.80 11.45
C THR A 14 -7.94 4.53 11.89
N ILE A 15 -8.21 4.03 13.10
CA ILE A 15 -7.59 2.79 13.60
C ILE A 15 -8.24 1.55 12.96
N SER A 16 -9.48 1.68 12.47
CA SER A 16 -10.23 0.59 11.83
C SER A 16 -9.92 0.39 10.34
N MET A 17 -9.05 1.23 9.76
CA MET A 17 -8.57 0.99 8.39
C MET A 17 -7.59 -0.17 8.42
N PHE A 18 -8.08 -1.37 8.11
CA PHE A 18 -7.25 -2.55 7.93
C PHE A 18 -6.25 -2.31 6.81
N ALA A 19 -4.97 -2.51 7.10
CA ALA A 19 -3.94 -2.51 6.07
C ALA A 19 -4.10 -3.79 5.23
N VAL A 20 -4.00 -3.65 3.91
CA VAL A 20 -3.99 -4.80 2.98
C VAL A 20 -2.74 -5.66 3.20
N TRP A 21 -1.62 -5.03 3.60
CA TRP A 21 -0.36 -5.69 3.92
C TRP A 21 0.20 -5.19 5.25
N ASN A 22 0.80 -6.09 6.03
CA ASN A 22 1.42 -5.74 7.31
C ASN A 22 2.92 -5.43 7.13
N VAL A 23 3.44 -4.52 7.96
CA VAL A 23 4.88 -4.25 7.99
C VAL A 23 5.63 -5.51 8.41
N GLY A 24 6.59 -5.95 7.59
CA GLY A 24 7.38 -7.15 7.82
C GLY A 24 6.76 -8.44 7.25
N GLU A 25 5.59 -8.35 6.63
CA GLU A 25 5.02 -9.45 5.87
C GLU A 25 5.88 -9.74 4.63
N PRO A 26 6.29 -10.99 4.39
CA PRO A 26 7.04 -11.34 3.19
C PRO A 26 6.16 -11.17 1.96
N ILE A 27 6.76 -10.73 0.85
CA ILE A 27 6.08 -10.69 -0.45
C ILE A 27 5.90 -12.13 -0.92
N THR A 28 4.66 -12.60 -0.97
CA THR A 28 4.32 -13.94 -1.48
C THR A 28 3.74 -13.90 -2.89
N ASP A 29 3.29 -12.73 -3.33
CA ASP A 29 2.61 -12.55 -4.60
C ASP A 29 3.60 -12.10 -5.68
N ASP A 30 3.53 -12.75 -6.84
CA ASP A 30 4.32 -12.39 -8.01
C ASP A 30 3.71 -11.20 -8.75
N TYR A 31 3.97 -9.99 -8.25
CA TYR A 31 3.62 -8.75 -8.94
C TYR A 31 4.63 -8.41 -10.03
N SER A 32 4.16 -8.27 -11.26
CA SER A 32 4.93 -7.79 -12.40
C SER A 32 4.16 -6.77 -13.21
N TRP A 33 4.84 -5.77 -13.76
CA TRP A 33 4.25 -4.74 -14.61
C TRP A 33 5.23 -4.29 -15.69
N THR A 34 4.69 -3.75 -16.79
CA THR A 34 5.47 -3.04 -17.80
C THR A 34 5.31 -1.54 -17.59
N ASP A 35 6.42 -0.80 -17.53
CA ASP A 35 6.37 0.64 -17.32
C ASP A 35 6.05 1.44 -18.60
N SER A 36 6.01 2.77 -18.49
CA SER A 36 5.73 3.66 -19.62
C SER A 36 6.82 3.66 -20.70
N ASN A 37 8.01 3.14 -20.41
CA ASN A 37 9.11 3.01 -21.36
C ASN A 37 9.08 1.65 -22.08
N GLY A 38 8.17 0.75 -21.69
CA GLY A 38 8.09 -0.60 -22.23
C GLY A 38 9.06 -1.59 -21.55
N GLU A 39 9.61 -1.23 -20.39
CA GLU A 39 10.48 -2.12 -19.61
C GLU A 39 9.63 -2.98 -18.67
N ASP A 40 9.92 -4.29 -18.65
CA ASP A 40 9.27 -5.23 -17.74
C ASP A 40 9.96 -5.21 -16.37
N HIS A 41 9.14 -5.17 -15.32
CA HIS A 41 9.60 -5.15 -13.94
C HIS A 41 8.88 -6.21 -13.12
N SER A 42 9.63 -6.86 -12.23
CA SER A 42 9.09 -7.71 -11.17
C SER A 42 9.34 -7.08 -9.80
N ILE A 43 8.35 -7.17 -8.91
CA ILE A 43 8.50 -6.72 -7.52
C ILE A 43 9.68 -7.43 -6.83
N HIS A 44 9.87 -8.73 -7.12
CA HIS A 44 10.94 -9.54 -6.56
C HIS A 44 12.31 -9.08 -7.07
N GLU A 45 12.43 -8.76 -8.35
CA GLU A 45 13.69 -8.26 -8.92
C GLU A 45 14.05 -6.89 -8.33
N LEU A 46 13.10 -5.96 -8.27
CA LEU A 46 13.34 -4.62 -7.77
C LEU A 46 13.68 -4.61 -6.29
N THR A 47 12.98 -5.41 -5.48
CA THR A 47 13.26 -5.53 -4.04
C THR A 47 14.56 -6.28 -3.77
N ALA A 48 14.90 -7.32 -4.54
CA ALA A 48 16.21 -7.98 -4.47
C ALA A 48 17.37 -7.04 -4.80
N ALA A 49 17.15 -6.08 -5.70
CA ALA A 49 18.10 -5.00 -5.99
C ALA A 49 18.15 -3.90 -4.91
N GLY A 50 17.42 -4.05 -3.80
CA GLY A 50 17.41 -3.10 -2.68
C GLY A 50 16.56 -1.86 -2.91
N LYS A 51 15.66 -1.87 -3.90
CA LYS A 51 14.75 -0.74 -4.16
C LYS A 51 13.52 -0.83 -3.27
N ALA A 52 13.07 0.32 -2.78
CA ALA A 52 11.74 0.44 -2.17
C ALA A 52 10.70 0.64 -3.28
N VAL A 53 9.61 -0.13 -3.23
CA VAL A 53 8.50 -0.06 -4.19
C VAL A 53 7.24 0.37 -3.45
N VAL A 54 6.53 1.36 -3.98
CA VAL A 54 5.24 1.81 -3.45
C VAL A 54 4.19 1.59 -4.52
N ILE A 55 3.21 0.74 -4.24
CA ILE A 55 2.12 0.42 -5.16
C ILE A 55 0.89 1.22 -4.75
N PHE A 56 0.43 2.08 -5.65
CA PHE A 56 -0.87 2.73 -5.53
C PHE A 56 -1.86 1.95 -6.38
N TRP A 57 -2.81 1.28 -5.74
CA TRP A 57 -3.93 0.64 -6.43
C TRP A 57 -5.15 1.55 -6.33
N GLY A 58 -5.68 1.97 -7.48
CA GLY A 58 -6.95 2.66 -7.61
C GLY A 58 -7.49 2.49 -9.02
N GLU A 59 -8.80 2.58 -9.18
CA GLU A 59 -9.41 2.57 -10.51
C GLU A 59 -9.42 4.00 -11.08
N SER A 60 -9.28 4.14 -12.40
CA SER A 60 -9.12 5.44 -13.06
C SER A 60 -10.44 6.12 -13.47
N TRP A 61 -11.59 5.65 -12.95
CA TRP A 61 -12.92 6.11 -13.35
C TRP A 61 -13.58 7.06 -12.34
#